data_AF-A0A3M5G6Z5-F1
#
_entry.id   AF-A0A3M5G6Z5-F1
#
_cell.length_a   1.000
_cell.length_b   1.000
_cell.length_c   1.000
_cell.angle_alpha   90.00
_cell.angle_beta   90.00
_cell.angle_gamma   90.00
#
_symmetry.space_group_name_H-M   'P 1'
#
loop_
_entity.id
_entity.type
_entity.pdbx_description
1 polymer ?
#
loop_
_entity_poly.entity_id
_entity_poly.type
_entity_poly.pdbx_seq_one_letter_code
_entity_poly.pdbx_strand_id
1 'polypeptide(L)'
;MEERITIQIGQYRDLSLREIARLLGRSPPTISLRRNPLPTRGYAACEAQALTRERRKVCCPARKLVPGNELFELITHLLRECFSPEQIAGKLRVMKMNFAEAYVCRETIYNAIYALPAGELRKCVCGKAKVPAGRAVAVLIDAARLLTW
;
A
#
# COMPACT_ATOMS: atom_id res chain seq x y z
N MET A 1 6.55 -19.18 4.41
CA MET A 1 5.75 -20.21 5.09
C MET A 1 6.62 -21.40 5.43
N GLU A 2 7.41 -21.89 4.46
CA GLU A 2 8.36 -23.00 4.62
C GLU A 2 9.30 -22.85 5.82
N GLU A 3 10.00 -21.72 5.96
CA GLU A 3 10.90 -21.47 7.11
C GLU A 3 10.18 -21.65 8.47
N ARG A 4 8.90 -21.28 8.57
CA ARG A 4 8.09 -21.39 9.79
C ARG A 4 7.70 -22.84 10.08
N ILE A 5 7.40 -23.62 9.05
CA ILE A 5 7.11 -25.06 9.18
C ILE A 5 8.37 -25.81 9.64
N THR A 6 9.55 -25.47 9.12
CA THR A 6 10.82 -26.08 9.56
C THR A 6 11.10 -25.83 11.04
N ILE A 7 10.79 -24.64 11.55
CA ILE A 7 10.91 -24.32 12.98
C ILE A 7 9.94 -25.17 13.81
N GLN A 8 8.70 -25.33 13.36
CA GLN A 8 7.71 -26.17 14.04
C GLN A 8 8.13 -27.64 14.10
N ILE A 9 8.59 -28.20 12.97
CA ILE A 9 9.10 -29.59 12.92
C ILE A 9 10.35 -29.74 13.81
N GLY A 10 11.25 -28.75 13.80
CA GLY A 10 12.43 -28.76 14.64
C GLY A 10 12.12 -28.74 16.14
N GLN A 11 11.11 -27.98 16.54
CA GLN A 11 10.61 -27.97 17.93
C GLN A 11 9.97 -29.30 18.32
N TYR A 12 9.19 -29.93 17.43
CA TYR A 12 8.62 -31.27 17.69
C TYR A 12 9.68 -32.36 17.84
N ARG A 13 10.86 -32.15 17.24
CA ARG A 13 12.02 -33.05 17.32
C ARG A 13 13.00 -32.67 18.45
N ASP A 14 12.60 -31.76 19.34
CA ASP A 14 13.42 -31.23 20.44
C ASP A 14 14.79 -30.67 20.01
N LEU A 15 14.88 -30.18 18.76
CA LEU A 15 16.11 -29.55 18.25
C LEU A 15 16.34 -28.19 18.89
N SER A 16 17.60 -27.88 19.16
CA SER A 16 17.98 -26.57 19.67
C SER A 16 17.74 -25.48 18.62
N LEU A 17 17.51 -24.24 19.08
CA LEU A 17 17.35 -23.08 18.18
C LEU A 17 18.56 -22.88 17.24
N ARG A 18 19.76 -23.26 17.66
CA ARG A 18 20.98 -23.15 16.85
C ARG A 18 20.99 -24.17 15.70
N GLU A 19 20.54 -25.39 15.95
CA GLU A 19 20.44 -26.43 14.92
C GLU A 19 19.37 -26.09 13.89
N ILE A 20 18.21 -25.63 14.36
CA ILE A 20 17.13 -25.14 13.47
C ILE A 20 17.63 -23.98 12.61
N ALA A 21 18.40 -23.06 13.19
CA ALA A 21 18.99 -21.95 12.46
C ALA A 21 20.01 -22.39 11.39
N ARG A 22 20.82 -23.41 11.70
CA ARG A 22 21.74 -24.01 10.75
C ARG A 22 21.00 -24.69 9.59
N LEU A 23 19.92 -25.42 9.89
CA LEU A 23 19.06 -26.07 8.87
C LEU A 23 18.43 -25.04 7.92
N LEU A 24 18.13 -23.84 8.41
CA LEU A 24 17.56 -22.74 7.62
C LEU A 24 18.61 -21.83 6.97
N GLY A 25 19.91 -22.01 7.26
CA GLY A 25 20.96 -21.09 6.80
C GLY A 25 20.82 -19.67 7.37
N ARG A 26 20.24 -19.50 8.56
CA ARG A 26 20.01 -18.20 9.21
C ARG A 26 20.78 -18.09 10.52
N SER A 27 20.92 -16.87 11.03
CA SER A 27 21.49 -16.68 12.37
C SER A 27 20.45 -16.99 13.46
N PRO A 28 20.87 -17.58 14.60
CA PRO A 28 19.97 -17.89 15.72
C PRO A 28 19.09 -16.73 16.21
N PRO A 29 19.56 -15.47 16.33
CA PRO A 29 18.69 -14.36 16.78
C PRO A 29 17.55 -14.05 15.81
N THR A 30 17.71 -14.33 14.51
CA THR A 30 16.66 -14.12 13.49
C THR A 30 15.46 -15.04 13.68
N ILE A 31 15.68 -16.24 14.21
CA ILE A 31 14.64 -17.26 14.44
C ILE A 31 14.05 -17.17 15.87
N SER A 32 14.46 -16.18 16.66
CA SER A 32 14.04 -16.04 18.06
C SER A 32 12.51 -16.07 18.23
N LEU A 33 12.04 -17.09 18.95
CA LEU A 33 10.62 -17.34 19.22
C LEU A 33 10.02 -16.33 20.20
N ARG A 34 10.86 -15.59 20.94
CA ARG A 34 10.43 -14.54 21.89
C ARG A 34 9.56 -13.46 21.26
N ARG A 35 9.71 -13.21 19.95
CA ARG A 35 8.90 -12.22 19.21
C ARG A 35 7.49 -12.74 18.89
N ASN A 36 7.28 -14.05 18.96
CA ASN A 36 5.99 -14.71 18.71
C ASN A 36 5.73 -15.77 19.79
N PRO A 37 5.52 -15.34 21.06
CA PRO A 37 5.11 -16.26 22.10
C PRO A 37 3.69 -16.76 21.78
N LEU A 38 3.51 -18.07 21.80
CA LEU A 38 2.20 -18.68 21.72
C LEU A 38 1.72 -19.02 23.14
N PRO A 39 0.40 -18.95 23.40
CA PRO A 39 -0.16 -19.15 24.74
C PRO A 39 -0.09 -20.60 25.21
N THR A 40 0.12 -21.55 24.30
CA THR A 40 0.24 -22.98 24.60
C THR A 40 1.63 -23.48 24.24
N ARG A 41 2.07 -24.54 24.92
CA ARG A 41 3.44 -25.07 25.05
C ARG A 41 4.12 -25.57 23.75
N GLY A 42 3.85 -24.97 22.59
CA GLY A 42 4.38 -25.36 21.28
C GLY A 42 4.36 -24.22 20.26
N TYR A 43 5.22 -24.33 19.24
CA TYR A 43 5.32 -23.38 18.14
C TYR A 43 4.39 -23.78 16.98
N ALA A 44 3.38 -22.97 16.67
CA ALA A 44 2.46 -23.16 15.55
C ALA A 44 2.84 -22.23 14.38
N ALA A 45 3.27 -22.79 13.26
CA ALA A 45 3.74 -22.03 12.09
C ALA A 45 2.65 -21.13 11.50
N CYS A 46 1.41 -21.61 11.42
CA CYS A 46 0.27 -20.86 10.88
C CYS A 46 -0.05 -19.63 11.71
N GLU A 47 -0.15 -19.78 13.04
CA GLU A 47 -0.44 -18.69 13.96
C GLU A 47 0.72 -17.68 14.00
N ALA A 48 1.96 -18.17 14.05
CA ALA A 48 3.12 -17.30 14.00
C ALA A 48 3.17 -16.47 12.70
N GLN A 49 2.79 -17.08 11.57
CA GLN A 49 2.69 -16.40 10.29
C GLN A 49 1.54 -15.38 10.28
N ALA A 50 0.39 -15.71 10.86
CA ALA A 50 -0.75 -14.80 10.99
C ALA A 50 -0.40 -13.56 11.81
N LEU A 51 0.18 -13.73 13.01
CA LEU A 51 0.64 -12.63 13.86
C LEU A 51 1.66 -11.73 13.17
N THR A 52 2.60 -12.32 12.41
CA THR A 52 3.57 -11.55 11.62
C THR A 52 2.88 -10.71 10.55
N ARG A 53 1.87 -11.28 9.87
CA ARG A 53 1.08 -10.57 8.85
C ARG A 53 0.26 -9.45 9.46
N GLU A 54 -0.40 -9.69 10.60
CA GLU A 54 -1.19 -8.68 11.30
C GLU A 54 -0.34 -7.48 11.73
N ARG A 55 0.81 -7.71 12.36
CA ARG A 55 1.72 -6.62 12.73
C ARG A 55 2.19 -5.82 11.52
N ARG A 56 2.48 -6.49 10.40
CA ARG A 56 2.85 -5.80 9.15
C ARG A 56 1.73 -4.92 8.61
N LYS A 57 0.46 -5.32 8.76
CA LYS A 57 -0.67 -4.48 8.32
C LYS A 57 -0.68 -3.13 9.04
N VAL A 58 -0.38 -3.10 10.34
CA VAL A 58 -0.32 -1.87 11.14
C VAL A 58 0.87 -0.99 10.74
N CYS A 59 1.99 -1.60 10.35
CA CYS A 59 3.19 -0.86 9.92
C CYS A 59 3.08 -0.29 8.49
N CYS A 60 2.07 -0.67 7.71
CA CYS A 60 1.85 -0.15 6.37
C CYS A 60 0.83 0.99 6.42
N PRO A 61 1.23 2.25 6.20
CA PRO A 61 0.29 3.36 6.11
C PRO A 61 -0.79 3.05 5.08
N ALA A 62 -2.04 3.41 5.39
CA ALA A 62 -3.13 3.31 4.43
C ALA A 62 -2.74 4.04 3.14
N ARG A 63 -3.00 3.41 1.98
CA ARG A 63 -2.75 4.06 0.69
C ARG A 63 -3.65 5.31 0.64
N LYS A 64 -3.05 6.47 0.36
CA LYS A 64 -3.81 7.73 0.20
C LYS A 64 -4.71 7.72 -1.04
N LEU A 65 -4.33 6.91 -2.04
CA LEU A 65 -4.99 6.80 -3.33
C LEU A 65 -5.66 5.44 -3.42
N VAL A 66 -6.95 5.40 -3.07
CA VAL A 66 -7.82 4.23 -3.11
C VAL A 66 -8.99 4.52 -4.05
N PRO A 67 -9.39 3.59 -4.93
CA PRO A 67 -10.59 3.73 -5.75
C PRO A 67 -11.83 4.07 -4.90
N GLY A 68 -12.61 5.06 -5.32
CA GLY A 68 -13.77 5.55 -4.57
C GLY A 68 -13.50 6.73 -3.64
N ASN A 69 -12.23 7.14 -3.44
CA ASN A 69 -11.92 8.42 -2.79
C ASN A 69 -12.10 9.57 -3.79
N GLU A 70 -12.72 10.68 -3.38
CA GLU A 70 -12.89 11.89 -4.19
C GLU A 70 -11.57 12.39 -4.79
N LEU A 71 -10.49 12.27 -4.03
CA LEU A 71 -9.15 12.66 -4.46
C LEU A 71 -8.59 11.73 -5.55
N PHE A 72 -8.93 10.44 -5.51
CA PHE A 72 -8.54 9.48 -6.54
C PHE A 72 -9.27 9.76 -7.86
N GLU A 73 -10.56 10.08 -7.79
CA GLU A 73 -11.36 10.44 -8.97
C GLU A 73 -10.87 11.73 -9.61
N LEU A 74 -10.53 12.75 -8.81
CA LEU A 74 -9.97 14.00 -9.33
C LEU A 74 -8.62 13.76 -10.03
N ILE A 75 -7.69 13.03 -9.41
CA ILE A 75 -6.39 12.73 -10.02
C ILE A 75 -6.57 11.91 -11.31
N THR A 76 -7.48 10.94 -11.31
CA THR A 76 -7.80 10.15 -12.51
C THR A 76 -8.35 11.02 -13.63
N HIS A 77 -9.22 11.98 -13.30
CA HIS A 77 -9.73 12.94 -14.28
C HIS A 77 -8.63 13.86 -14.83
N LEU A 78 -7.77 14.41 -13.97
CA LEU A 78 -6.66 15.26 -14.39
C LEU A 78 -5.63 14.49 -15.24
N LEU A 79 -5.37 13.23 -14.94
CA LEU A 79 -4.52 12.38 -15.77
C LEU A 79 -5.13 12.12 -17.16
N ARG A 80 -6.47 12.04 -17.28
CA ARG A 80 -7.18 11.91 -18.57
C ARG A 80 -7.19 13.18 -19.40
N GLU A 81 -7.11 14.35 -18.75
CA GLU A 81 -6.94 15.66 -19.39
C GLU A 81 -5.46 15.96 -19.72
N CYS A 82 -4.60 14.92 -19.70
CA CYS A 82 -3.17 14.99 -20.05
C CYS A 82 -2.31 15.89 -19.14
N PHE A 83 -2.74 16.17 -17.90
CA PHE A 83 -1.88 16.86 -16.94
C PHE A 83 -0.73 15.97 -16.46
N SER A 84 0.46 16.54 -16.35
CA SER A 84 1.63 15.84 -15.79
C SER A 84 1.46 15.61 -14.27
N PRO A 85 2.04 14.55 -13.69
CA PRO A 85 2.00 14.32 -12.23
C PRO A 85 2.49 15.51 -11.40
N GLU A 86 3.45 16.28 -11.90
CA GLU A 86 3.96 17.50 -11.29
C GLU A 86 2.93 18.64 -11.35
N GLN A 87 2.28 18.83 -12.50
CA GLN A 87 1.21 19.81 -12.68
C GLN A 87 0.01 19.51 -11.78
N ILE A 88 -0.35 18.22 -11.65
CA ILE A 88 -1.41 17.76 -10.76
C ILE A 88 -1.06 18.09 -9.31
N ALA A 89 0.13 17.71 -8.83
CA ALA A 89 0.56 18.03 -7.47
C ALA A 89 0.57 19.55 -7.19
N GLY A 90 0.99 20.35 -8.18
CA GLY A 90 0.94 21.81 -8.11
C GLY A 90 -0.48 22.35 -7.99
N LYS A 91 -1.42 21.88 -8.83
CA LYS A 91 -2.82 22.29 -8.81
C LYS A 91 -3.52 21.92 -7.50
N LEU A 92 -3.30 20.70 -7.00
CA LEU A 92 -3.85 20.25 -5.72
C LEU A 92 -3.41 21.15 -4.56
N ARG A 93 -2.19 21.67 -4.59
CA ARG A 93 -1.67 22.62 -3.60
C ARG A 93 -2.35 23.99 -3.68
N VAL A 94 -2.62 24.48 -4.89
CA VAL A 94 -3.26 25.79 -5.13
C VAL A 94 -4.73 25.78 -4.74
N MET A 95 -5.44 24.69 -5.05
CA MET A 95 -6.85 24.52 -4.69
C MET A 95 -7.10 24.49 -3.18
N LYS A 96 -6.05 24.34 -2.36
CA LYS A 96 -6.14 24.11 -0.91
C LYS A 96 -7.31 23.19 -0.58
N MET A 97 -7.33 22.00 -1.21
CA MET A 97 -8.44 21.08 -0.96
C MET A 97 -8.46 20.72 0.53
N ASN A 98 -9.62 20.93 1.17
CA ASN A 98 -9.92 20.67 2.58
C ASN A 98 -9.87 19.16 2.95
N PHE A 99 -9.15 18.33 2.20
CA PHE A 99 -8.81 16.99 2.66
C PHE A 99 -7.74 17.15 3.74
N ALA A 100 -8.19 17.23 5.00
CA ALA A 100 -7.39 17.49 6.19
C ALA A 100 -6.14 16.59 6.35
N GLU A 101 -5.98 15.55 5.53
CA GLU A 101 -4.91 14.56 5.65
C GLU A 101 -4.15 14.24 4.35
N ALA A 102 -4.58 14.75 3.19
CA ALA A 102 -4.12 14.22 1.91
C ALA A 102 -3.20 15.16 1.12
N TYR A 103 -2.05 15.54 1.70
CA TYR A 103 -0.92 15.99 0.89
C TYR A 103 -0.47 14.83 -0.02
N VAL A 104 -0.58 15.05 -1.33
CA VAL A 104 -0.18 14.12 -2.38
C VAL A 104 0.92 14.77 -3.20
N CYS A 105 2.14 14.22 -3.10
CA CYS A 105 3.26 14.62 -3.94
C CYS A 105 3.24 13.85 -5.28
N ARG A 106 4.04 14.33 -6.25
CA ARG A 106 4.24 13.66 -7.54
C ARG A 106 4.55 12.17 -7.41
N GLU A 107 5.35 11.80 -6.39
CA GLU A 107 5.76 10.41 -6.16
C GLU A 107 4.58 9.53 -5.75
N THR A 108 3.64 10.06 -4.98
CA THR A 108 2.40 9.35 -4.62
C THR A 108 1.54 9.10 -5.87
N ILE A 109 1.50 10.05 -6.80
CA ILE A 109 0.80 9.92 -8.09
C ILE A 109 1.50 8.87 -8.97
N TYR A 110 2.84 8.93 -9.10
CA TYR A 110 3.61 7.91 -9.80
C TYR A 110 3.38 6.52 -9.22
N ASN A 111 3.46 6.39 -7.89
CA ASN A 111 3.17 5.14 -7.21
C ASN A 111 1.75 4.65 -7.49
N ALA A 112 0.73 5.51 -7.57
CA ALA A 112 -0.62 5.08 -7.94
C ALA A 112 -0.74 4.65 -9.41
N ILE A 113 -0.04 5.31 -10.33
CA ILE A 113 -0.01 4.92 -11.75
C ILE A 113 0.58 3.51 -11.91
N TYR A 114 1.61 3.18 -11.14
CA TYR A 114 2.34 1.91 -11.25
C TYR A 114 1.89 0.80 -10.29
N ALA A 115 1.26 1.12 -9.16
CA ALA A 115 0.89 0.15 -8.12
C ALA A 115 -0.53 -0.43 -8.25
N LEU A 116 -1.32 0.02 -9.24
CA LEU A 116 -2.62 -0.58 -9.53
C LEU A 116 -2.44 -1.80 -10.47
N PRO A 117 -3.00 -2.97 -10.12
CA PRO A 117 -2.78 -4.23 -10.85
C PRO A 117 -3.37 -4.25 -12.26
N ALA A 118 -4.22 -3.28 -12.58
CA ALA A 118 -4.66 -3.01 -13.92
C ALA A 118 -4.05 -1.68 -14.33
N GLY A 119 -3.26 -1.65 -15.40
CA GLY A 119 -2.85 -0.42 -16.07
C GLY A 119 -4.04 0.35 -16.67
N GLU A 120 -5.18 0.41 -15.99
CA GLU A 120 -6.35 1.18 -16.36
C GLU A 120 -6.04 2.67 -16.39
N LEU A 121 -5.20 3.17 -15.48
CA LEU A 121 -4.67 4.53 -15.58
C LEU A 121 -3.78 4.70 -16.82
N ARG A 122 -3.01 3.68 -17.24
CA ARG A 122 -2.26 3.72 -18.51
C ARG A 122 -3.16 3.73 -19.74
N LYS A 123 -4.26 2.96 -19.74
CA LYS A 123 -5.28 2.97 -20.81
C LYS A 123 -6.05 4.29 -20.87
N CYS A 124 -6.18 4.98 -19.73
CA CYS A 124 -6.90 6.25 -19.62
C CYS A 124 -6.07 7.47 -20.08
N VAL A 125 -4.74 7.43 -19.97
CA VAL A 125 -3.87 8.49 -20.53
C VAL A 125 -4.03 8.57 -22.07
N CYS A 126 -4.48 7.50 -22.73
CA CYS A 126 -4.77 7.48 -24.17
C CYS A 126 -6.26 7.38 -24.54
N GLY A 127 -7.19 7.27 -23.58
CA GLY A 127 -8.61 6.99 -23.84
C GLY A 127 -9.54 7.88 -23.03
N LYS A 128 -10.27 8.77 -23.71
CA LYS A 128 -11.27 9.68 -23.13
C LYS A 128 -12.52 8.94 -22.62
N ALA A 129 -12.40 8.20 -21.53
CA ALA A 129 -13.57 7.73 -20.78
C ALA A 129 -13.97 8.78 -19.73
N LYS A 130 -15.28 8.99 -19.51
CA LYS A 130 -15.79 9.91 -18.48
C LYS A 130 -16.08 9.08 -17.22
N VAL A 131 -15.41 9.34 -16.09
CA VAL A 131 -15.90 8.77 -14.80
C VAL A 131 -17.09 9.63 -14.35
N PRO A 132 -18.20 9.04 -13.86
CA PRO A 132 -19.21 9.81 -13.13
C PRO A 132 -18.57 10.44 -11.89
N ALA A 133 -18.24 11.74 -12.00
CA ALA A 133 -17.76 12.53 -10.89
C ALA A 133 -18.95 12.97 -10.02
N GLY A 134 -18.83 12.81 -8.71
CA GLY A 134 -19.79 13.38 -7.76
C GLY A 134 -19.81 14.91 -7.85
N ARG A 135 -20.91 15.54 -7.40
CA ARG A 135 -21.12 17.00 -7.50
C ARG A 135 -19.98 17.82 -6.88
N ALA A 136 -19.39 17.35 -5.78
CA ALA A 136 -18.23 17.97 -5.15
C ALA A 136 -16.96 17.89 -6.02
N VAL A 137 -16.71 16.75 -6.66
CA VAL A 137 -15.56 16.54 -7.57
C VAL A 137 -15.68 17.42 -8.82
N ALA A 138 -16.90 17.62 -9.35
CA ALA A 138 -17.14 18.50 -10.49
C ALA A 138 -16.72 19.95 -10.20
N VAL A 139 -17.06 20.48 -9.02
CA VAL A 139 -16.67 21.84 -8.60
C VAL A 139 -15.14 21.97 -8.50
N LEU A 140 -14.45 20.94 -8.01
CA LEU A 140 -12.99 20.93 -7.93
C LEU A 140 -12.33 20.87 -9.32
N ILE A 141 -12.92 20.14 -10.27
CA ILE A 141 -12.46 20.09 -11.66
C ILE A 141 -12.61 21.46 -12.32
N ASP A 142 -13.74 22.14 -12.15
CA ASP A 142 -13.97 23.47 -12.73
C ASP A 142 -12.99 24.49 -12.15
N ALA A 143 -12.76 24.46 -10.83
CA ALA A 143 -11.71 25.26 -10.20
C ALA A 143 -10.31 24.92 -10.77
N ALA A 144 -10.04 23.66 -11.13
CA ALA A 144 -8.76 23.24 -11.73
C ALA A 144 -8.51 23.84 -13.10
N ARG A 145 -9.58 23.93 -13.88
CA ARG A 145 -9.59 24.46 -15.24
C ARG A 145 -9.46 25.97 -15.23
N LEU A 146 -10.08 26.66 -14.28
CA LEU A 146 -9.96 28.13 -14.14
C LEU A 146 -8.57 28.59 -13.69
N LEU A 147 -7.73 27.69 -13.17
CA LEU A 147 -6.35 27.97 -12.75
C LEU A 147 -5.30 27.67 -13.85
N THR A 148 -5.68 27.74 -15.13
CA THR A 148 -4.76 27.65 -16.27
C THR A 148 -4.40 29.05 -16.77
N TRP A 149 -3.10 29.38 -16.78
CA TRP A 149 -2.52 30.50 -17.53
C TRP A 149 -1.78 29.95 -18.75
#